data_AF-A0A0N0JYR4-F1
#
_entry.id   AF-A0A0N0JYR4-F1
#
_cell.length_a   1.000
_cell.length_b   1.000
_cell.length_c   1.000
_cell.angle_alpha   90.00
_cell.angle_beta   90.00
_cell.angle_gamma   90.00
#
_symmetry.space_group_name_H-M   'P 1'
#
loop_
_entity.id
_entity.type
_entity.pdbx_description
1 polymer ?
#
loop_
_entity_poly.entity_id
_entity_poly.type
_entity_poly.pdbx_seq_one_letter_code
_entity_poly.pdbx_strand_id
1 'polypeptide(L)'
;MNTNQSYELAGMALLANAGHMLDQICEHFVEHAEVERTADLALLTSKLGTARIRLRDRKLLIDLAAPSETALQVARNSIAEHMFYFAKDEPLNLTWSHTAPLGELRNFHQAVVVGADNITPQMRRVRLSCADVAPFVDGDMHVRIVVPPKGRQPVWPGYRSDGRIAWPEGDDALLVRPYTIRAVDIERRELWIDVFQHPAAGVATPGGDFARDAQAGDLVALLGPGSGTVPKARSILMIGDESALPAIARIAAEVEAGTEIRAIIEVLDAAEEQKLPSAGQLDIRWLHRRSYRDDQAGRLLTEGKAAIETTDGSTFIWAACEKDDVRAIRSLLKQRGHDKKNMYVAWYWEA
;
A
#
# COMPACT_ATOMS: atom_id res chain seq x y z
N MET A 1 26.05 -3.03 -25.86
CA MET A 1 26.49 -2.92 -24.45
C MET A 1 25.91 -1.62 -23.90
N ASN A 2 24.67 -1.66 -23.36
CA ASN A 2 24.14 -0.54 -22.61
C ASN A 2 24.69 -0.68 -21.19
N THR A 3 25.63 0.16 -20.81
CA THR A 3 25.96 0.37 -19.40
C THR A 3 24.67 0.80 -18.70
N ASN A 4 24.12 -0.10 -17.88
CA ASN A 4 23.01 0.21 -16.98
C ASN A 4 23.49 1.35 -16.08
N GLN A 5 23.11 2.58 -16.41
CA GLN A 5 23.49 3.74 -15.62
C GLN A 5 22.70 3.66 -14.31
N SER A 6 23.39 3.24 -13.25
CA SER A 6 22.85 3.26 -11.88
C SER A 6 22.76 4.70 -11.42
N TYR A 7 21.59 5.11 -10.92
CA TYR A 7 21.40 6.41 -10.30
C TYR A 7 21.81 6.30 -8.83
N GLU A 8 22.73 7.15 -8.39
CA GLU A 8 23.34 7.03 -7.06
C GLU A 8 23.14 8.28 -6.22
N LEU A 9 23.01 8.10 -4.90
CA LEU A 9 22.91 9.19 -3.93
C LEU A 9 23.59 8.79 -2.62
N ALA A 10 24.45 9.67 -2.10
CA ALA A 10 25.04 9.50 -0.78
C ALA A 10 24.32 10.38 0.24
N GLY A 11 24.14 9.88 1.45
CA GLY A 11 23.54 10.57 2.58
C GLY A 11 24.35 10.38 3.86
N MET A 12 24.19 11.31 4.79
CA MET A 12 24.79 11.24 6.11
C MET A 12 23.78 11.65 7.16
N ALA A 13 23.58 10.78 8.16
CA ALA A 13 22.74 11.05 9.31
C ALA A 13 23.57 11.13 10.60
N LEU A 14 23.38 12.22 11.34
CA LEU A 14 23.93 12.45 12.66
C LEU A 14 22.80 12.36 13.69
N LEU A 15 22.95 11.47 14.67
CA LEU A 15 21.96 11.21 15.72
C LEU A 15 22.63 10.67 16.98
N ALA A 16 21.90 10.69 18.11
CA ALA A 16 22.43 10.27 19.40
C ALA A 16 22.82 8.78 19.44
N ASN A 17 21.98 7.91 18.87
CA ASN A 17 22.19 6.46 18.85
C ASN A 17 22.06 5.87 17.43
N ALA A 18 23.11 6.05 16.63
CA ALA A 18 23.17 5.53 15.26
C ALA A 18 23.05 3.99 15.17
N GLY A 19 23.53 3.25 16.18
CA GLY A 19 23.39 1.80 16.23
C GLY A 19 21.94 1.37 16.37
N HIS A 20 21.21 1.95 17.33
CA HIS A 20 19.79 1.66 17.54
C HIS A 20 18.93 2.00 16.33
N MET A 21 19.18 3.16 15.70
CA MET A 21 18.49 3.54 14.46
C MET A 21 18.71 2.53 13.34
N LEU A 22 19.94 2.02 13.19
CA LEU A 22 20.24 1.00 12.20
C LEU A 22 19.46 -0.29 12.46
N ASP A 23 19.30 -0.68 13.74
CA ASP A 23 18.51 -1.85 14.14
C ASP A 23 17.03 -1.65 13.82
N GLN A 24 16.46 -0.49 14.18
CA GLN A 24 15.06 -0.17 13.88
C GLN A 24 14.76 -0.16 12.39
N ILE A 25 15.67 0.40 11.56
CA ILE A 25 15.56 0.34 10.10
C ILE A 25 15.55 -1.12 9.64
N CYS A 26 16.46 -1.97 10.12
CA CYS A 26 16.51 -3.37 9.71
C CYS A 26 15.25 -4.14 10.10
N GLU A 27 14.78 -3.96 11.34
CA GLU A 27 13.57 -4.61 11.87
C GLU A 27 12.31 -4.20 11.12
N HIS A 28 12.23 -2.94 10.67
CA HIS A 28 11.09 -2.48 9.90
C HIS A 28 11.14 -2.94 8.43
N PHE A 29 12.30 -2.82 7.78
CA PHE A 29 12.41 -3.06 6.35
C PHE A 29 12.42 -4.54 5.96
N VAL A 30 12.53 -5.49 6.88
CA VAL A 30 12.37 -6.93 6.57
C VAL A 30 10.98 -7.30 6.01
N GLU A 31 9.96 -6.46 6.20
CA GLU A 31 8.66 -6.64 5.54
C GLU A 31 8.62 -6.07 4.10
N HIS A 32 9.64 -5.30 3.70
CA HIS A 32 9.63 -4.50 2.45
C HIS A 32 10.86 -4.73 1.54
N ALA A 33 11.91 -5.36 2.06
CA ALA A 33 13.17 -5.59 1.39
C ALA A 33 13.86 -6.85 1.91
N GLU A 34 14.77 -7.40 1.11
CA GLU A 34 15.78 -8.31 1.63
C GLU A 34 16.78 -7.51 2.46
N VAL A 35 17.00 -7.92 3.70
CA VAL A 35 17.84 -7.19 4.67
C VAL A 35 18.99 -8.08 5.11
N GLU A 36 20.22 -7.62 4.85
CA GLU A 36 21.45 -8.20 5.39
C GLU A 36 22.03 -7.23 6.43
N ARG A 37 22.27 -7.72 7.66
CA ARG A 37 22.74 -6.90 8.78
C ARG A 37 23.98 -7.50 9.44
N THR A 38 25.08 -6.75 9.44
CA THR A 38 26.29 -6.97 10.26
C THR A 38 26.41 -5.86 11.29
N ALA A 39 27.30 -5.99 12.28
CA ALA A 39 27.45 -5.01 13.38
C ALA A 39 27.51 -3.52 12.94
N ASP A 40 28.12 -3.25 11.79
CA ASP A 40 28.37 -1.89 11.29
C ASP A 40 27.75 -1.60 9.91
N LEU A 41 26.96 -2.52 9.35
CA LEU A 41 26.38 -2.39 8.01
C LEU A 41 24.98 -3.00 7.93
N ALA A 42 24.06 -2.27 7.29
CA ALA A 42 22.83 -2.82 6.75
C ALA A 42 22.83 -2.68 5.21
N LEU A 43 22.49 -3.76 4.51
CA LEU A 43 22.19 -3.74 3.08
C LEU A 43 20.72 -4.09 2.89
N LEU A 44 19.96 -3.16 2.34
CA LEU A 44 18.56 -3.34 1.98
C LEU A 44 18.47 -3.46 0.46
N THR A 45 17.85 -4.54 -0.03
CA THR A 45 17.65 -4.78 -1.47
C THR A 45 16.16 -4.90 -1.76
N SER A 46 15.67 -4.08 -2.69
CA SER A 46 14.26 -4.09 -3.11
C SER A 46 14.13 -3.75 -4.59
N LYS A 47 12.90 -3.72 -5.11
CA LYS A 47 12.63 -3.25 -6.48
C LYS A 47 13.02 -1.79 -6.74
N LEU A 48 13.17 -0.99 -5.69
CA LEU A 48 13.62 0.40 -5.79
C LEU A 48 15.14 0.50 -5.98
N GLY A 49 15.87 -0.60 -5.80
CA GLY A 49 17.33 -0.65 -5.80
C GLY A 49 17.90 -1.06 -4.44
N THR A 50 19.12 -0.61 -4.16
CA THR A 50 19.85 -0.94 -2.93
C THR A 50 20.05 0.28 -2.05
N ALA A 51 19.96 0.07 -0.73
CA ALA A 51 20.36 1.03 0.28
C ALA A 51 21.43 0.38 1.18
N ARG A 52 22.65 0.89 1.11
CA ARG A 52 23.77 0.46 1.94
C ARG A 52 23.99 1.48 3.05
N ILE A 53 23.75 1.10 4.30
CA ILE A 53 23.82 1.99 5.46
C ILE A 53 24.95 1.52 6.38
N ARG A 54 26.01 2.32 6.52
CA ARG A 54 27.22 2.02 7.30
C ARG A 54 27.28 2.85 8.57
N LEU A 55 27.49 2.19 9.70
CA LEU A 55 27.75 2.83 11.00
C LEU A 55 29.24 3.19 11.12
N ARG A 56 29.56 4.47 11.27
CA ARG A 56 30.93 4.97 11.49
C ARG A 56 30.91 6.09 12.51
N ASP A 57 31.72 6.06 13.55
CA ASP A 57 31.90 7.18 14.50
C ASP A 57 30.59 7.85 14.99
N ARG A 58 29.57 7.04 15.29
CA ARG A 58 28.20 7.45 15.70
C ARG A 58 27.36 8.18 14.64
N LYS A 59 27.70 8.04 13.36
CA LYS A 59 26.88 8.49 12.22
C LYS A 59 26.54 7.32 11.31
N LEU A 60 25.47 7.47 10.54
CA LEU A 60 25.11 6.57 9.46
C LEU A 60 25.49 7.20 8.12
N LEU A 61 26.29 6.48 7.34
CA LEU A 61 26.59 6.80 5.94
C LEU A 61 25.68 5.96 5.05
N ILE A 62 24.90 6.60 4.20
CA ILE A 62 23.85 5.97 3.41
C ILE A 62 24.25 6.08 1.94
N ASP A 63 24.37 4.95 1.25
CA ASP A 63 24.58 4.92 -0.19
C ASP A 63 23.35 4.28 -0.85
N LEU A 64 22.64 5.04 -1.67
CA LEU A 64 21.50 4.57 -2.46
C LEU A 64 21.93 4.36 -3.90
N ALA A 65 21.49 3.25 -4.50
CA ALA A 65 21.66 2.97 -5.92
C ALA A 65 20.35 2.42 -6.49
N ALA A 66 19.84 3.03 -7.57
CA ALA A 66 18.52 2.74 -8.11
C ALA A 66 18.53 2.65 -9.65
N PRO A 67 17.59 1.90 -10.26
CA PRO A 67 17.53 1.72 -11.71
C PRO A 67 16.97 2.95 -12.46
N SER A 68 16.38 3.90 -11.75
CA SER A 68 15.83 5.13 -12.32
C SER A 68 15.88 6.28 -11.32
N GLU A 69 15.78 7.51 -11.81
CA GLU A 69 15.73 8.69 -10.95
C GLU A 69 14.49 8.66 -10.03
N THR A 70 13.33 8.26 -10.53
CA THR A 70 12.10 8.12 -9.73
C THR A 70 12.30 7.10 -8.61
N ALA A 71 12.88 5.93 -8.90
CA ALA A 71 13.17 4.93 -7.89
C ALA A 71 14.16 5.44 -6.83
N LEU A 72 15.19 6.20 -7.25
CA LEU A 72 16.14 6.84 -6.33
C LEU A 72 15.44 7.82 -5.39
N GLN A 73 14.53 8.65 -5.90
CA GLN A 73 13.79 9.62 -5.06
C GLN A 73 12.84 8.94 -4.08
N VAL A 74 12.16 7.87 -4.51
CA VAL A 74 11.30 7.07 -3.62
C VAL A 74 12.14 6.38 -2.55
N ALA A 75 13.29 5.82 -2.90
CA ALA A 75 14.21 5.21 -1.93
C ALA A 75 14.74 6.25 -0.92
N ARG A 76 15.15 7.43 -1.39
CA ARG A 76 15.56 8.54 -0.52
C ARG A 76 14.46 8.95 0.45
N ASN A 77 13.25 9.16 -0.05
CA ASN A 77 12.11 9.55 0.76
C ASN A 77 11.79 8.46 1.80
N SER A 78 11.73 7.20 1.37
CA SER A 78 11.47 6.06 2.26
C SER A 78 12.49 6.00 3.40
N ILE A 79 13.78 6.07 3.12
CA ILE A 79 14.80 6.08 4.19
C ILE A 79 14.64 7.29 5.10
N ALA A 80 14.47 8.50 4.54
CA ALA A 80 14.35 9.72 5.33
C ALA A 80 13.13 9.69 6.27
N GLU A 81 11.94 9.35 5.78
CA GLU A 81 10.71 9.29 6.58
C GLU A 81 10.85 8.30 7.75
N HIS A 82 11.39 7.10 7.50
CA HIS A 82 11.57 6.10 8.57
C HIS A 82 12.60 6.54 9.61
N MET A 83 13.71 7.17 9.19
CA MET A 83 14.69 7.69 10.15
C MET A 83 14.09 8.75 11.08
N PHE A 84 13.31 9.69 10.53
CA PHE A 84 12.64 10.70 11.37
C PHE A 84 11.52 10.09 12.22
N TYR A 85 10.76 9.13 11.69
CA TYR A 85 9.75 8.39 12.44
C TYR A 85 10.33 7.67 13.65
N PHE A 86 11.46 6.97 13.48
CA PHE A 86 12.13 6.26 14.57
C PHE A 86 12.84 7.18 15.55
N ALA A 87 13.38 8.31 15.06
CA ALA A 87 14.02 9.31 15.92
C ALA A 87 13.01 9.96 16.88
N LYS A 88 11.75 10.13 16.46
CA LYS A 88 10.71 10.85 17.22
C LYS A 88 11.21 12.24 17.62
N ASP A 89 11.44 12.46 18.91
CA ASP A 89 11.92 13.72 19.49
C ASP A 89 13.45 13.78 19.58
N GLU A 90 14.17 12.70 19.26
CA GLU A 90 15.64 12.69 19.25
C GLU A 90 16.17 13.56 18.10
N PRO A 91 17.17 14.43 18.35
CA PRO A 91 17.78 15.23 17.30
C PRO A 91 18.39 14.36 16.20
N LEU A 92 17.90 14.55 14.97
CA LEU A 92 18.39 13.92 13.75
C LEU A 92 18.73 14.99 12.72
N ASN A 93 19.98 15.00 12.25
CA ASN A 93 20.39 15.80 11.11
C ASN A 93 20.74 14.87 9.93
N LEU A 94 19.90 14.89 8.89
CA LEU A 94 20.08 14.11 7.67
C LEU A 94 20.41 15.04 6.50
N THR A 95 21.50 14.72 5.81
CA THR A 95 21.99 15.47 4.65
C THR A 95 22.23 14.53 3.48
N TRP A 96 22.07 15.02 2.24
CA TRP A 96 22.29 14.28 1.01
C TRP A 96 23.33 14.99 0.13
N SER A 97 24.12 14.22 -0.63
CA SER A 97 25.18 14.74 -1.51
C SER A 97 24.63 15.61 -2.64
N HIS A 98 23.39 15.33 -3.05
CA HIS A 98 22.60 16.19 -3.93
C HIS A 98 21.30 16.54 -3.24
N THR A 99 20.97 17.83 -3.21
CA THR A 99 19.68 18.28 -2.70
C THR A 99 18.57 17.66 -3.56
N ALA A 100 17.47 17.28 -2.91
CA ALA A 100 16.25 16.97 -3.62
C ALA A 100 15.93 18.10 -4.60
N PRO A 101 15.60 17.79 -5.88
CA PRO A 101 15.07 18.83 -6.75
C PRO A 101 13.89 19.45 -6.02
N LEU A 102 14.01 20.75 -5.72
CA LEU A 102 12.91 21.54 -5.19
C LEU A 102 11.86 21.59 -6.32
N GLY A 103 10.76 20.86 -6.15
CA GLY A 103 9.79 20.64 -7.22
C GLY A 103 8.76 19.58 -6.86
N GLU A 104 7.93 19.24 -7.85
CA GLU A 104 6.84 18.26 -7.72
C GLU A 104 7.38 16.85 -7.41
N LEU A 105 6.64 16.12 -6.57
CA LEU A 105 6.94 14.72 -6.25
C LEU A 105 6.90 13.86 -7.52
N ARG A 106 7.91 13.03 -7.77
CA ARG A 106 8.04 12.30 -9.06
C ARG A 106 7.01 11.18 -9.25
N ASN A 107 6.37 10.71 -8.19
CA ASN A 107 5.32 9.68 -8.19
C ASN A 107 3.96 10.27 -7.79
N PHE A 108 3.71 11.51 -8.19
CA PHE A 108 2.52 12.27 -7.84
C PHE A 108 1.78 12.67 -9.11
N HIS A 109 0.55 12.20 -9.21
CA HIS A 109 -0.25 12.31 -10.42
C HIS A 109 -1.51 13.11 -10.08
N GLN A 110 -1.59 14.35 -10.56
CA GLN A 110 -2.81 15.14 -10.41
C GLN A 110 -3.94 14.48 -11.22
N ALA A 111 -5.12 14.43 -10.62
CA ALA A 111 -6.29 13.80 -11.17
C ALA A 111 -7.55 14.60 -10.85
N VAL A 112 -8.63 14.31 -11.57
CA VAL A 112 -9.93 14.97 -11.39
C VAL A 112 -11.00 13.91 -11.18
N VAL A 113 -11.85 14.08 -10.19
CA VAL A 113 -13.02 13.21 -10.02
C VAL A 113 -13.93 13.39 -11.24
N VAL A 114 -14.25 12.28 -11.91
CA VAL A 114 -15.20 12.22 -13.03
C VAL A 114 -16.60 11.90 -12.52
N GLY A 115 -16.70 11.11 -11.45
CA GLY A 115 -17.96 10.75 -10.82
C GLY A 115 -17.77 9.79 -9.66
N ALA A 116 -18.82 9.64 -8.84
CA ALA A 116 -18.83 8.72 -7.72
C ALA A 116 -20.22 8.10 -7.53
N ASP A 117 -20.28 6.77 -7.51
CA ASP A 117 -21.52 6.00 -7.49
C ASP A 117 -21.42 4.80 -6.54
N ASN A 118 -22.55 4.41 -5.96
CA ASN A 118 -22.61 3.19 -5.14
C ASN A 118 -22.73 1.97 -6.06
N ILE A 119 -21.78 1.04 -5.97
CA ILE A 119 -21.81 -0.23 -6.73
C ILE A 119 -22.51 -1.33 -5.93
N THR A 120 -22.50 -1.21 -4.61
CA THR A 120 -23.35 -1.89 -3.63
C THR A 120 -23.74 -0.86 -2.56
N PRO A 121 -24.69 -1.13 -1.64
CA PRO A 121 -25.14 -0.13 -0.68
C PRO A 121 -24.00 0.51 0.15
N GLN A 122 -22.96 -0.24 0.51
CA GLN A 122 -21.80 0.25 1.28
C GLN A 122 -20.49 0.31 0.49
N MET A 123 -20.48 0.03 -0.81
CA MET A 123 -19.29 0.22 -1.64
C MET A 123 -19.49 1.36 -2.63
N ARG A 124 -18.67 2.40 -2.50
CA ARG A 124 -18.71 3.58 -3.38
C ARG A 124 -17.50 3.61 -4.30
N ARG A 125 -17.74 3.56 -5.61
CA ARG A 125 -16.70 3.71 -6.63
C ARG A 125 -16.51 5.19 -6.94
N VAL A 126 -15.28 5.67 -6.84
CA VAL A 126 -14.86 6.98 -7.33
C VAL A 126 -14.02 6.79 -8.59
N ARG A 127 -14.40 7.48 -9.67
CA ARG A 127 -13.71 7.45 -10.97
C ARG A 127 -12.89 8.71 -11.13
N LEU A 128 -11.61 8.57 -11.47
CA LEU A 128 -10.62 9.64 -11.50
C LEU A 128 -9.99 9.72 -12.89
N SER A 129 -10.08 10.87 -13.55
CA SER A 129 -9.35 11.12 -14.79
C SER A 129 -7.91 11.53 -14.44
N CYS A 130 -6.93 10.89 -15.09
CA CYS A 130 -5.52 11.16 -14.91
C CYS A 130 -4.86 11.31 -16.28
N ALA A 131 -4.01 12.33 -16.46
CA ALA A 131 -3.41 12.63 -17.77
C ALA A 131 -2.56 11.47 -18.31
N ASP A 132 -1.80 10.83 -17.41
CA ASP A 132 -1.00 9.64 -17.69
C ASP A 132 -1.41 8.51 -16.74
N VAL A 133 -1.96 7.45 -17.31
CA VAL A 133 -2.36 6.24 -16.57
C VAL A 133 -1.34 5.10 -16.68
N ALA A 134 -0.32 5.24 -17.53
CA ALA A 134 0.63 4.17 -17.81
C ALA A 134 1.31 3.59 -16.55
N PRO A 135 1.68 4.39 -15.53
CA PRO A 135 2.27 3.84 -14.30
C PRO A 135 1.37 2.85 -13.55
N PHE A 136 0.05 2.90 -13.76
CA PHE A 136 -0.94 2.16 -12.98
C PHE A 136 -1.42 0.86 -13.63
N VAL A 137 -1.13 0.65 -14.93
CA VAL A 137 -1.60 -0.51 -15.71
C VAL A 137 -0.95 -1.80 -15.22
N ASP A 138 0.38 -1.88 -15.32
CA ASP A 138 1.18 -3.03 -14.84
C ASP A 138 1.87 -2.74 -13.49
N GLY A 139 1.38 -1.69 -12.81
CA GLY A 139 1.97 -1.18 -11.58
C GLY A 139 1.51 -1.93 -10.33
N ASP A 140 2.01 -1.44 -9.20
CA ASP A 140 1.56 -1.87 -7.88
C ASP A 140 0.05 -1.65 -7.67
N MET A 141 -0.51 -2.33 -6.67
CA MET A 141 -1.96 -2.37 -6.47
C MET A 141 -2.56 -1.15 -5.78
N HIS A 142 -1.78 -0.39 -5.01
CA HIS A 142 -2.30 0.69 -4.18
C HIS A 142 -1.76 2.06 -4.55
N VAL A 143 -2.52 3.09 -4.23
CA VAL A 143 -2.16 4.50 -4.28
C VAL A 143 -2.53 5.16 -2.96
N ARG A 144 -1.89 6.26 -2.61
CA ARG A 144 -2.45 7.18 -1.63
C ARG A 144 -3.19 8.27 -2.39
N ILE A 145 -4.51 8.36 -2.19
CA ILE A 145 -5.25 9.51 -2.66
C ILE A 145 -4.93 10.71 -1.78
N VAL A 146 -4.69 11.85 -2.41
CA VAL A 146 -4.38 13.12 -1.78
C VAL A 146 -5.49 14.09 -2.14
N VAL A 147 -6.26 14.51 -1.14
CA VAL A 147 -7.46 15.33 -1.31
C VAL A 147 -7.24 16.68 -0.64
N PRO A 148 -7.29 17.80 -1.40
CA PRO A 148 -7.19 19.13 -0.86
C PRO A 148 -8.49 19.55 -0.15
N PRO A 149 -8.43 20.51 0.77
CA PRO A 149 -9.63 21.10 1.37
C PRO A 149 -10.58 21.70 0.32
N LYS A 150 -11.89 21.46 0.45
CA LYS A 150 -12.89 21.98 -0.49
C LYS A 150 -12.91 23.52 -0.50
N GLY A 151 -13.12 24.10 -1.68
CA GLY A 151 -13.29 25.54 -1.87
C GLY A 151 -11.99 26.35 -1.87
N ARG A 152 -10.82 25.68 -1.88
CA ARG A 152 -9.49 26.31 -1.93
C ARG A 152 -8.72 25.85 -3.17
N GLN A 153 -7.77 26.65 -3.62
CA GLN A 153 -6.80 26.17 -4.60
C GLN A 153 -5.85 25.17 -3.93
N PRO A 154 -5.61 23.99 -4.52
CA PRO A 154 -4.73 23.00 -3.91
C PRO A 154 -3.30 23.52 -3.77
N VAL A 155 -2.74 23.39 -2.57
CA VAL A 155 -1.30 23.52 -2.33
C VAL A 155 -0.74 22.11 -2.35
N TRP A 156 0.03 21.75 -3.39
CA TRP A 156 0.59 20.41 -3.50
C TRP A 156 1.92 20.27 -2.75
N PRO A 157 2.22 19.08 -2.19
CA PRO A 157 3.46 18.87 -1.47
C PRO A 157 4.66 18.81 -2.42
N GLY A 158 5.82 19.22 -1.92
CA GLY A 158 7.11 19.06 -2.61
C GLY A 158 8.10 18.28 -1.75
N TYR A 159 9.35 18.18 -2.21
CA TYR A 159 10.43 17.63 -1.37
C TYR A 159 11.06 18.69 -0.46
N ARG A 160 11.42 18.26 0.75
CA ARG A 160 12.33 18.98 1.65
C ARG A 160 13.78 18.68 1.28
N SER A 161 14.72 19.52 1.72
CA SER A 161 16.16 19.31 1.52
C SER A 161 16.69 18.02 2.16
N ASP A 162 16.05 17.55 3.24
CA ASP A 162 16.34 16.28 3.92
C ASP A 162 15.73 15.04 3.22
N GLY A 163 15.02 15.23 2.11
CA GLY A 163 14.41 14.16 1.30
C GLY A 163 13.00 13.73 1.74
N ARG A 164 12.46 14.27 2.84
CA ARG A 164 11.06 14.06 3.25
C ARG A 164 10.08 14.85 2.39
N ILE A 165 8.80 14.54 2.52
CA ILE A 165 7.73 15.32 1.88
C ILE A 165 7.43 16.56 2.73
N ALA A 166 7.39 17.73 2.10
CA ALA A 166 6.87 18.97 2.68
C ALA A 166 5.35 18.99 2.52
N TRP A 167 4.63 18.43 3.49
CA TRP A 167 3.17 18.47 3.51
C TRP A 167 2.68 19.89 3.87
N PRO A 168 1.67 20.42 3.17
CA PRO A 168 0.98 21.62 3.60
C PRO A 168 0.33 21.42 4.98
N GLU A 169 0.27 22.50 5.76
CA GLU A 169 -0.27 22.51 7.13
C GLU A 169 -1.41 23.54 7.25
N GLY A 170 -2.13 23.52 8.38
CA GLY A 170 -3.22 24.46 8.65
C GLY A 170 -4.40 24.29 7.68
N ASP A 171 -4.91 25.40 7.16
CA ASP A 171 -6.08 25.44 6.28
C ASP A 171 -5.85 24.78 4.91
N ASP A 172 -4.60 24.48 4.55
CA ASP A 172 -4.23 23.81 3.30
C ASP A 172 -3.87 22.32 3.51
N ALA A 173 -4.01 21.80 4.75
CA ALA A 173 -3.68 20.43 5.08
C ALA A 173 -4.44 19.43 4.19
N LEU A 174 -3.69 18.48 3.61
CA LEU A 174 -4.22 17.51 2.66
C LEU A 174 -4.66 16.22 3.38
N LEU A 175 -5.81 15.69 3.00
CA LEU A 175 -6.19 14.33 3.38
C LEU A 175 -5.39 13.34 2.53
N VAL A 176 -4.66 12.44 3.19
CA VAL A 176 -3.88 11.39 2.51
C VAL A 176 -4.38 10.02 2.97
N ARG A 177 -4.94 9.20 2.08
CA ARG A 177 -5.45 7.85 2.43
C ARG A 177 -5.05 6.79 1.42
N PRO A 178 -4.58 5.61 1.86
CA PRO A 178 -4.29 4.50 0.95
C PRO A 178 -5.59 3.90 0.42
N TYR A 179 -5.62 3.59 -0.87
CA TYR A 179 -6.68 2.86 -1.54
C TYR A 179 -6.11 1.92 -2.59
N THR A 180 -6.82 0.84 -2.85
CA THR A 180 -6.55 -0.04 -3.99
C THR A 180 -7.03 0.63 -5.27
N ILE A 181 -6.18 0.63 -6.29
CA ILE A 181 -6.61 0.88 -7.66
C ILE A 181 -7.48 -0.31 -8.06
N ARG A 182 -8.79 -0.11 -8.21
CA ARG A 182 -9.74 -1.16 -8.57
C ARG A 182 -9.61 -1.58 -10.03
N ALA A 183 -9.40 -0.60 -10.92
CA ALA A 183 -9.25 -0.81 -12.36
C ALA A 183 -8.62 0.44 -13.00
N VAL A 184 -8.01 0.24 -14.17
CA VAL A 184 -7.49 1.31 -15.03
C VAL A 184 -8.15 1.18 -16.40
N ASP A 185 -8.83 2.24 -16.85
CA ASP A 185 -9.38 2.36 -18.20
C ASP A 185 -8.43 3.22 -19.04
N ILE A 186 -7.64 2.58 -19.90
CA ILE A 186 -6.61 3.24 -20.71
C ILE A 186 -7.24 4.17 -21.75
N GLU A 187 -8.35 3.77 -22.36
CA GLU A 187 -9.01 4.53 -23.42
C GLU A 187 -9.58 5.84 -22.87
N ARG A 188 -10.23 5.78 -21.70
CA ARG A 188 -10.75 6.97 -20.99
C ARG A 188 -9.71 7.71 -20.17
N ARG A 189 -8.54 7.10 -19.95
CA ARG A 189 -7.52 7.56 -18.99
C ARG A 189 -8.09 7.78 -17.60
N GLU A 190 -8.81 6.77 -17.13
CA GLU A 190 -9.44 6.77 -15.81
C GLU A 190 -8.83 5.72 -14.89
N LEU A 191 -8.72 6.05 -13.61
CA LEU A 191 -8.52 5.09 -12.54
C LEU A 191 -9.76 5.02 -11.69
N TRP A 192 -10.11 3.82 -11.24
CA TRP A 192 -11.23 3.62 -10.32
C TRP A 192 -10.68 3.21 -8.95
N ILE A 193 -11.25 3.79 -7.90
CA ILE A 193 -11.04 3.33 -6.52
C ILE A 193 -12.40 2.99 -5.92
N ASP A 194 -12.46 1.91 -5.16
CA ASP A 194 -13.66 1.50 -4.44
C ASP A 194 -13.43 1.74 -2.96
N VAL A 195 -14.35 2.48 -2.34
CA VAL A 195 -14.26 2.94 -0.95
C VAL A 195 -15.42 2.35 -0.17
N PHE A 196 -15.09 1.49 0.80
CA PHE A 196 -16.05 0.99 1.76
C PHE A 196 -16.59 2.13 2.63
N GLN A 197 -17.91 2.25 2.72
CA GLN A 197 -18.64 3.24 3.49
C GLN A 197 -19.01 2.62 4.83
N HIS A 198 -18.20 2.90 5.85
CA HIS A 198 -18.44 2.37 7.19
C HIS A 198 -19.80 2.84 7.74
N PRO A 199 -20.65 1.94 8.25
CA PRO A 199 -21.91 2.30 8.87
C PRO A 199 -21.77 2.88 10.29
N ALA A 200 -20.55 3.16 10.74
CA ALA A 200 -20.27 3.55 12.13
C ALA A 200 -20.59 5.04 12.37
N ALA A 201 -21.81 5.30 12.86
CA ALA A 201 -22.23 6.64 13.25
C ALA A 201 -21.28 7.24 14.31
N GLY A 202 -20.87 8.49 14.09
CA GLY A 202 -19.99 9.22 15.01
C GLY A 202 -18.50 8.86 14.90
N VAL A 203 -18.11 7.91 14.05
CA VAL A 203 -16.71 7.63 13.74
C VAL A 203 -16.28 8.48 12.54
N ALA A 204 -15.24 9.30 12.72
CA ALA A 204 -14.67 10.06 11.63
C ALA A 204 -14.05 9.10 10.60
N THR A 205 -14.57 9.11 9.37
CA THR A 205 -14.08 8.25 8.29
C THR A 205 -13.66 9.12 7.11
N PRO A 206 -12.60 9.93 7.25
CA PRO A 206 -12.31 11.02 6.32
C PRO A 206 -12.13 10.56 4.87
N GLY A 207 -11.64 9.33 4.65
CA GLY A 207 -11.59 8.73 3.31
C GLY A 207 -12.97 8.32 2.78
N GLY A 208 -13.83 7.76 3.63
CA GLY A 208 -15.24 7.48 3.33
C GLY A 208 -16.04 8.76 3.08
N ASP A 209 -15.83 9.79 3.90
CA ASP A 209 -16.40 11.13 3.77
C ASP A 209 -16.05 11.77 2.43
N PHE A 210 -14.75 11.76 2.07
CA PHE A 210 -14.30 12.19 0.75
C PHE A 210 -15.07 11.45 -0.35
N ALA A 211 -15.09 10.12 -0.33
CA ALA A 211 -15.71 9.35 -1.40
C ALA A 211 -17.22 9.63 -1.49
N ARG A 212 -17.92 9.71 -0.36
CA ARG A 212 -19.35 10.06 -0.26
C ARG A 212 -19.61 11.42 -0.93
N ASP A 213 -18.81 12.41 -0.57
CA ASP A 213 -19.02 13.81 -0.95
C ASP A 213 -18.34 14.18 -2.28
N ALA A 214 -17.65 13.25 -2.93
CA ALA A 214 -16.93 13.47 -4.18
C ALA A 214 -17.87 13.86 -5.32
N GLN A 215 -17.53 14.94 -6.01
CA GLN A 215 -18.28 15.49 -7.15
C GLN A 215 -17.40 15.57 -8.39
N ALA A 216 -18.03 15.47 -9.56
CA ALA A 216 -17.32 15.67 -10.82
C ALA A 216 -16.66 17.06 -10.84
N GLY A 217 -15.37 17.11 -11.16
CA GLY A 217 -14.55 18.33 -11.14
C GLY A 217 -13.73 18.53 -9.87
N ASP A 218 -13.96 17.76 -8.80
CA ASP A 218 -13.11 17.82 -7.60
C ASP A 218 -11.66 17.45 -7.95
N LEU A 219 -10.71 18.30 -7.55
CA LEU A 219 -9.28 18.08 -7.76
C LEU A 219 -8.74 17.14 -6.69
N VAL A 220 -7.99 16.13 -7.11
CA VAL A 220 -7.25 15.22 -6.23
C VAL A 220 -5.87 14.94 -6.82
N ALA A 221 -5.05 14.20 -6.09
CA ALA A 221 -3.86 13.60 -6.66
C ALA A 221 -3.66 12.17 -6.16
N LEU A 222 -2.86 11.40 -6.90
CA LEU A 222 -2.49 10.04 -6.59
C LEU A 222 -0.99 10.01 -6.33
N LEU A 223 -0.61 9.62 -5.12
CA LEU A 223 0.78 9.33 -4.77
C LEU A 223 1.00 7.82 -4.89
N GLY A 224 1.82 7.38 -5.85
CA GLY A 224 2.01 5.98 -6.18
C GLY A 224 2.15 5.72 -7.69
N PRO A 225 1.85 4.49 -8.16
CA PRO A 225 1.40 3.35 -7.36
C PRO A 225 2.49 2.80 -6.43
N GLY A 226 2.09 2.05 -5.41
CA GLY A 226 2.97 1.46 -4.40
C GLY A 226 2.32 0.28 -3.68
N SER A 227 3.12 -0.73 -3.33
CA SER A 227 2.73 -1.95 -2.59
C SER A 227 1.72 -2.86 -3.28
N GLY A 228 1.81 -4.16 -2.99
CA GLY A 228 0.93 -5.19 -3.57
C GLY A 228 1.18 -5.42 -5.05
N THR A 229 0.95 -6.66 -5.49
CA THR A 229 1.05 -7.07 -6.89
C THR A 229 0.03 -8.16 -7.13
N VAL A 230 -0.48 -8.26 -8.35
CA VAL A 230 -1.28 -9.44 -8.75
C VAL A 230 -0.40 -10.68 -8.65
N PRO A 231 -0.76 -11.69 -7.83
CA PRO A 231 0.06 -12.87 -7.66
C PRO A 231 0.15 -13.68 -8.95
N LYS A 232 1.35 -14.14 -9.30
CA LYS A 232 1.57 -15.11 -10.38
C LYS A 232 1.65 -16.51 -9.77
N ALA A 233 0.50 -17.17 -9.67
CA ALA A 233 0.40 -18.50 -9.08
C ALA A 233 -0.69 -19.33 -9.77
N ARG A 234 -0.53 -20.65 -9.72
CA ARG A 234 -1.53 -21.60 -10.22
C ARG A 234 -2.76 -21.68 -9.31
N SER A 235 -2.55 -21.59 -8.00
CA SER A 235 -3.60 -21.67 -6.97
C SER A 235 -3.45 -20.47 -6.02
N ILE A 236 -4.57 -19.79 -5.75
CA ILE A 236 -4.63 -18.62 -4.88
C ILE A 236 -5.78 -18.81 -3.87
N LEU A 237 -5.49 -18.65 -2.58
CA LEU A 237 -6.51 -18.47 -1.54
C LEU A 237 -6.52 -17.00 -1.12
N MET A 238 -7.66 -16.32 -1.30
CA MET A 238 -7.87 -14.95 -0.88
C MET A 238 -8.79 -14.90 0.34
N ILE A 239 -8.42 -14.13 1.36
CA ILE A 239 -9.21 -13.93 2.58
C ILE A 239 -9.30 -12.42 2.85
N GLY A 240 -10.51 -11.89 3.01
CA GLY A 240 -10.64 -10.48 3.37
C GLY A 240 -12.06 -10.02 3.67
N ASP A 241 -12.18 -8.75 4.04
CA ASP A 241 -13.44 -8.06 4.27
C ASP A 241 -13.73 -7.04 3.15
N GLU A 242 -14.73 -6.18 3.33
CA GLU A 242 -15.12 -5.16 2.34
C GLU A 242 -13.96 -4.21 2.00
N SER A 243 -13.05 -3.94 2.95
CA SER A 243 -11.88 -3.08 2.70
C SER A 243 -10.91 -3.71 1.70
N ALA A 244 -10.84 -5.04 1.66
CA ALA A 244 -9.99 -5.82 0.78
C ALA A 244 -10.66 -6.25 -0.53
N LEU A 245 -11.99 -6.21 -0.59
CA LEU A 245 -12.78 -6.56 -1.77
C LEU A 245 -12.32 -5.86 -3.07
N PRO A 246 -11.93 -4.57 -3.08
CA PRO A 246 -11.39 -3.93 -4.28
C PRO A 246 -10.11 -4.59 -4.82
N ALA A 247 -9.21 -5.03 -3.93
CA ALA A 247 -7.96 -5.71 -4.30
C ALA A 247 -8.23 -7.14 -4.77
N ILE A 248 -9.10 -7.88 -4.06
CA ILE A 248 -9.58 -9.20 -4.47
C ILE A 248 -10.19 -9.14 -5.87
N ALA A 249 -11.04 -8.14 -6.12
CA ALA A 249 -11.71 -7.96 -7.40
C ALA A 249 -10.75 -7.60 -8.54
N ARG A 250 -9.67 -6.84 -8.25
CA ARG A 250 -8.61 -6.58 -9.22
C ARG A 250 -7.78 -7.84 -9.51
N ILE A 251 -7.36 -8.57 -8.49
CA ILE A 251 -6.63 -9.83 -8.64
C ILE A 251 -7.44 -10.81 -9.48
N ALA A 252 -8.70 -11.03 -9.12
CA ALA A 252 -9.59 -11.91 -9.88
C ALA A 252 -9.65 -11.52 -11.37
N ALA A 253 -9.71 -10.23 -11.70
CA ALA A 253 -9.79 -9.75 -13.08
C ALA A 253 -8.48 -9.87 -13.87
N GLU A 254 -7.33 -9.83 -13.19
CA GLU A 254 -6.00 -9.70 -13.82
C GLU A 254 -5.12 -10.96 -13.72
N VAL A 255 -5.58 -12.02 -13.03
CA VAL A 255 -4.86 -13.30 -13.01
C VAL A 255 -4.77 -13.95 -14.39
N GLU A 256 -3.77 -14.81 -14.56
CA GLU A 256 -3.62 -15.63 -15.77
C GLU A 256 -4.79 -16.61 -15.93
N ALA A 257 -5.12 -16.92 -17.18
CA ALA A 257 -6.16 -17.90 -17.47
C ALA A 257 -5.76 -19.28 -16.91
N GLY A 258 -6.72 -19.97 -16.29
CA GLY A 258 -6.49 -21.27 -15.66
C GLY A 258 -5.96 -21.22 -14.22
N THR A 259 -5.74 -20.03 -13.64
CA THR A 259 -5.51 -19.90 -12.19
C THR A 259 -6.75 -20.34 -11.41
N GLU A 260 -6.56 -21.22 -10.43
CA GLU A 260 -7.59 -21.65 -9.48
C GLU A 260 -7.63 -20.66 -8.30
N ILE A 261 -8.78 -20.05 -8.07
CA ILE A 261 -8.96 -19.03 -7.04
C ILE A 261 -10.08 -19.47 -6.10
N ARG A 262 -9.77 -19.54 -4.81
CA ARG A 262 -10.77 -19.59 -3.74
C ARG A 262 -10.73 -18.29 -2.97
N ALA A 263 -11.87 -17.64 -2.79
CA ALA A 263 -11.99 -16.40 -2.03
C ALA A 263 -12.98 -16.57 -0.88
N ILE A 264 -12.59 -16.17 0.32
CA ILE A 264 -13.47 -16.05 1.49
C ILE A 264 -13.59 -14.56 1.79
N ILE A 265 -14.79 -14.02 1.59
CA ILE A 265 -15.03 -12.58 1.67
C ILE A 265 -16.12 -12.30 2.70
N GLU A 266 -15.80 -11.57 3.74
CA GLU A 266 -16.79 -11.06 4.70
C GLU A 266 -17.37 -9.75 4.20
N VAL A 267 -18.70 -9.68 4.15
CA VAL A 267 -19.47 -8.48 3.83
C VAL A 267 -20.61 -8.31 4.82
N LEU A 268 -21.23 -7.13 4.86
CA LEU A 268 -22.37 -6.90 5.76
C LEU A 268 -23.51 -7.91 5.53
N ASP A 269 -24.02 -7.99 4.30
CA ASP A 269 -25.08 -8.92 3.91
C ASP A 269 -25.07 -9.20 2.39
N ALA A 270 -26.03 -9.98 1.91
CA ALA A 270 -26.10 -10.41 0.51
C ALA A 270 -26.22 -9.25 -0.50
N ALA A 271 -26.66 -8.05 -0.08
CA ALA A 271 -26.73 -6.89 -0.97
C ALA A 271 -25.34 -6.29 -1.28
N GLU A 272 -24.32 -6.67 -0.51
CA GLU A 272 -22.93 -6.28 -0.73
C GLU A 272 -22.15 -7.27 -1.60
N GLU A 273 -22.74 -8.40 -1.98
CA GLU A 273 -22.10 -9.36 -2.88
C GLU A 273 -21.91 -8.75 -4.28
N GLN A 274 -20.71 -8.91 -4.83
CA GLN A 274 -20.36 -8.38 -6.15
C GLN A 274 -20.05 -9.52 -7.12
N LYS A 275 -20.51 -9.39 -8.37
CA LYS A 275 -20.05 -10.27 -9.44
C LYS A 275 -18.62 -9.87 -9.83
N LEU A 276 -17.66 -10.73 -9.55
CA LEU A 276 -16.25 -10.49 -9.87
C LEU A 276 -15.90 -11.14 -11.22
N PRO A 277 -15.51 -10.36 -12.26
CA PRO A 277 -14.99 -10.94 -13.48
C PRO A 277 -13.65 -11.63 -13.20
N SER A 278 -13.40 -12.75 -13.87
CA SER A 278 -12.13 -13.47 -13.77
C SER A 278 -11.77 -14.20 -15.05
N ALA A 279 -10.48 -14.20 -15.38
CA ALA A 279 -9.91 -15.08 -16.41
C ALA A 279 -9.57 -16.48 -15.85
N GLY A 280 -9.48 -16.61 -14.53
CA GLY A 280 -9.28 -17.87 -13.82
C GLY A 280 -10.60 -18.57 -13.44
N GLN A 281 -10.48 -19.67 -12.69
CA GLN A 281 -11.60 -20.35 -12.05
C GLN A 281 -11.80 -19.77 -10.66
N LEU A 282 -12.87 -18.99 -10.47
CA LEU A 282 -13.14 -18.28 -9.24
C LEU A 282 -14.30 -18.92 -8.46
N ASP A 283 -14.00 -19.42 -7.27
CA ASP A 283 -14.97 -19.85 -6.26
C ASP A 283 -14.98 -18.85 -5.10
N ILE A 284 -16.14 -18.26 -4.80
CA ILE A 284 -16.30 -17.25 -3.75
C ILE A 284 -17.25 -17.79 -2.69
N ARG A 285 -16.77 -17.80 -1.44
CA ARG A 285 -17.58 -17.98 -0.25
C ARG A 285 -17.80 -16.63 0.43
N TRP A 286 -19.02 -16.12 0.31
CA TRP A 286 -19.46 -14.92 1.03
C TRP A 286 -19.83 -15.26 2.47
N LEU A 287 -19.34 -14.45 3.40
CA LEU A 287 -19.72 -14.50 4.81
C LEU A 287 -20.52 -13.23 5.12
N HIS A 288 -21.73 -13.38 5.64
CA HIS A 288 -22.62 -12.24 5.92
C HIS A 288 -22.61 -11.87 7.39
N ARG A 289 -21.91 -10.78 7.73
CA ARG A 289 -21.71 -10.32 9.10
C ARG A 289 -23.01 -10.06 9.85
N ARG A 290 -24.05 -9.58 9.16
CA ARG A 290 -25.37 -9.31 9.76
C ARG A 290 -26.11 -10.56 10.25
N SER A 291 -25.77 -11.72 9.68
CA SER A 291 -26.34 -13.02 10.06
C SER A 291 -25.55 -13.71 11.18
N TYR A 292 -24.46 -13.10 11.66
CA TYR A 292 -23.67 -13.68 12.73
C TYR A 292 -24.43 -13.61 14.04
N ARG A 293 -24.34 -14.70 14.80
CA ARG A 293 -24.75 -14.74 16.21
C ARG A 293 -23.61 -14.15 17.06
N ASP A 294 -23.89 -13.76 18.29
CA ASP A 294 -22.89 -13.18 19.20
C ASP A 294 -21.66 -14.08 19.41
N ASP A 295 -21.84 -15.41 19.34
CA ASP A 295 -20.77 -16.41 19.43
C ASP A 295 -20.00 -16.64 18.12
N GLN A 296 -20.32 -15.90 17.06
CA GLN A 296 -19.72 -16.00 15.73
C GLN A 296 -18.91 -14.75 15.35
N ALA A 297 -18.58 -13.89 16.32
CA ALA A 297 -17.57 -12.85 16.13
C ALA A 297 -16.24 -13.49 15.65
N GLY A 298 -15.56 -12.84 14.69
CA GLY A 298 -14.31 -13.35 14.11
C GLY A 298 -14.48 -14.53 13.14
N ARG A 299 -15.68 -14.75 12.57
CA ARG A 299 -15.91 -15.83 11.62
C ARG A 299 -15.00 -15.78 10.39
N LEU A 300 -14.68 -14.59 9.85
CA LEU A 300 -13.69 -14.46 8.77
C LEU A 300 -12.37 -15.13 9.14
N LEU A 301 -11.84 -14.87 10.35
CA LEU A 301 -10.62 -15.48 10.84
C LEU A 301 -10.74 -17.00 10.97
N THR A 302 -11.84 -17.49 11.55
CA THR A 302 -12.07 -18.94 11.73
C THR A 302 -12.09 -19.66 10.39
N GLU A 303 -12.86 -19.15 9.42
CA GLU A 303 -13.00 -19.75 8.09
C GLU A 303 -11.70 -19.62 7.28
N GLY A 304 -11.02 -18.47 7.39
CA GLY A 304 -9.72 -18.24 6.76
C GLY A 304 -8.65 -19.21 7.26
N LYS A 305 -8.54 -19.42 8.58
CA LYS A 305 -7.61 -20.41 9.16
C LYS A 305 -7.93 -21.82 8.70
N ALA A 306 -9.20 -22.23 8.75
CA ALA A 306 -9.61 -23.55 8.29
C ALA A 306 -9.27 -23.76 6.81
N ALA A 307 -9.46 -22.75 5.95
CA ALA A 307 -9.08 -22.84 4.55
C ALA A 307 -7.57 -22.97 4.35
N ILE A 308 -6.76 -22.17 5.07
CA ILE A 308 -5.29 -22.25 5.05
C ILE A 308 -4.79 -23.63 5.48
N GLU A 309 -5.44 -24.27 6.45
CA GLU A 309 -5.06 -25.61 6.90
C GLU A 309 -5.18 -26.66 5.80
N THR A 310 -6.16 -26.49 4.90
CA THR A 310 -6.42 -27.40 3.76
C THR A 310 -5.57 -27.13 2.52
N THR A 311 -4.81 -26.03 2.47
CA THR A 311 -4.00 -25.70 1.28
C THR A 311 -2.64 -26.38 1.32
N ASP A 312 -2.10 -26.70 0.15
CA ASP A 312 -0.68 -27.08 0.02
C ASP A 312 0.24 -25.86 0.21
N GLY A 313 1.54 -26.12 0.40
CA GLY A 313 2.55 -25.06 0.60
C GLY A 313 2.88 -24.26 -0.67
N SER A 314 2.37 -24.65 -1.85
CA SER A 314 2.56 -23.92 -3.11
C SER A 314 1.43 -22.94 -3.42
N THR A 315 0.32 -23.04 -2.70
CA THR A 315 -0.81 -22.12 -2.83
C THR A 315 -0.39 -20.74 -2.39
N PHE A 316 -0.67 -19.73 -3.22
CA PHE A 316 -0.44 -18.34 -2.84
C PHE A 316 -1.53 -17.89 -1.87
N ILE A 317 -1.13 -17.45 -0.67
CA ILE A 317 -2.07 -16.96 0.35
C ILE A 317 -2.12 -15.44 0.30
N TRP A 318 -3.25 -14.88 -0.10
CA TRP A 318 -3.50 -13.45 -0.06
C TRP A 318 -4.50 -13.14 1.05
N ALA A 319 -4.13 -12.33 2.03
CA ALA A 319 -5.02 -11.96 3.12
C ALA A 319 -4.92 -10.48 3.46
N ALA A 320 -6.06 -9.79 3.49
CA ALA A 320 -6.15 -8.43 4.00
C ALA A 320 -7.49 -8.17 4.68
N CYS A 321 -7.44 -7.66 5.90
CA CYS A 321 -8.60 -7.31 6.73
C CYS A 321 -8.12 -6.50 7.94
N GLU A 322 -8.80 -6.65 9.08
CA GLU A 322 -8.43 -6.07 10.37
C GLU A 322 -7.09 -6.62 10.90
N LYS A 323 -6.39 -5.80 11.68
CA LYS A 323 -5.03 -6.04 12.19
C LYS A 323 -4.85 -7.32 13.00
N ASP A 324 -5.71 -7.62 13.96
CA ASP A 324 -5.58 -8.79 14.82
C ASP A 324 -5.90 -10.09 14.08
N ASP A 325 -6.85 -10.06 13.14
CA ASP A 325 -7.10 -11.18 12.22
C ASP A 325 -5.86 -11.49 11.36
N VAL A 326 -5.27 -10.45 10.75
CA VAL A 326 -4.05 -10.56 9.95
C VAL A 326 -2.88 -11.09 10.78
N ARG A 327 -2.70 -10.63 12.02
CA ARG A 327 -1.66 -11.14 12.93
C ARG A 327 -1.83 -12.63 13.21
N ALA A 328 -3.07 -13.06 13.45
CA ALA A 328 -3.38 -14.46 13.69
C ALA A 328 -3.14 -15.33 12.44
N ILE A 329 -3.47 -14.83 11.23
CA ILE A 329 -3.14 -15.49 9.95
C ILE A 329 -1.62 -15.59 9.76
N ARG A 330 -0.88 -14.50 9.96
CA ARG A 330 0.61 -14.50 9.86
C ARG A 330 1.24 -15.52 10.82
N SER A 331 0.73 -15.61 12.06
CA SER A 331 1.21 -16.59 13.04
C SER A 331 1.00 -18.02 12.56
N LEU A 332 -0.18 -18.35 12.02
CA LEU A 332 -0.47 -19.68 11.48
C LEU A 332 0.45 -20.04 10.31
N LEU A 333 0.62 -19.13 9.34
CA LEU A 333 1.49 -19.36 8.19
C LEU A 333 2.95 -19.57 8.61
N LYS A 334 3.43 -18.80 9.59
CA LYS A 334 4.77 -18.98 10.18
C LYS A 334 4.92 -20.35 10.84
N GLN A 335 3.93 -20.80 11.62
CA GLN A 335 3.95 -22.13 12.26
C GLN A 335 3.97 -23.26 11.24
N ARG A 336 3.29 -23.08 10.10
CA ARG A 336 3.30 -24.04 8.97
C ARG A 336 4.58 -23.97 8.12
N GLY A 337 5.47 -23.01 8.36
CA GLY A 337 6.64 -22.80 7.51
C GLY A 337 6.29 -22.40 6.07
N HIS A 338 5.17 -21.70 5.87
CA HIS A 338 4.72 -21.27 4.54
C HIS A 338 5.75 -20.32 3.92
N ASP A 339 6.05 -20.51 2.63
CA ASP A 339 7.05 -19.68 1.94
C ASP A 339 6.58 -18.22 1.87
N LYS A 340 7.43 -17.29 2.32
CA LYS A 340 7.15 -15.85 2.26
C LYS A 340 6.94 -15.35 0.83
N LYS A 341 7.49 -16.05 -0.17
CA LYS A 341 7.30 -15.74 -1.60
C LYS A 341 5.91 -16.12 -2.10
N ASN A 342 5.21 -17.02 -1.41
CA ASN A 342 3.87 -17.50 -1.74
C ASN A 342 2.80 -16.91 -0.81
N MET A 343 3.01 -15.68 -0.31
CA MET A 343 1.99 -15.00 0.47
C MET A 343 2.06 -13.48 0.36
N TYR A 344 0.90 -12.84 0.49
CA TYR A 344 0.75 -11.42 0.79
C TYR A 344 -0.25 -11.30 1.93
N VAL A 345 0.19 -10.79 3.08
CA VAL A 345 -0.65 -10.71 4.27
C VAL A 345 -0.48 -9.34 4.91
N ALA A 346 -1.47 -8.46 4.81
CA ALA A 346 -1.38 -7.06 5.26
C ALA A 346 -2.70 -6.60 5.89
N TRP A 347 -2.65 -5.85 6.99
CA TRP A 347 -3.85 -5.27 7.56
C TRP A 347 -4.19 -3.96 6.88
N TYR A 348 -5.47 -3.74 6.60
CA TYR A 348 -5.95 -2.52 5.94
C TYR A 348 -6.53 -1.52 6.94
N TRP A 349 -6.93 -2.00 8.12
CA TRP A 349 -7.48 -1.17 9.18
C TRP A 349 -7.23 -1.80 10.57
N GLU A 350 -7.48 -1.01 11.61
CA GLU A 350 -7.40 -1.37 13.02
C GLU A 350 -8.59 -0.66 13.72
N ALA A 351 -9.22 -1.36 14.67
CA ALA A 351 -10.40 -0.87 15.40
C ALA A 351 -10.07 0.08 16.56
#